data_AF-A0A842W9D4-F1
#
_entry.id   AF-A0A842W9D4-F1
#
_cell.length_a   1.000
_cell.length_b   1.000
_cell.length_c   1.000
_cell.angle_alpha   90.00
_cell.angle_beta   90.00
_cell.angle_gamma   90.00
#
_symmetry.space_group_name_H-M   'P 1'
#
loop_
_entity.id
_entity.type
_entity.pdbx_description
1 polymer ?
#
loop_
_entity_poly.entity_id
_entity_poly.type
_entity_poly.pdbx_seq_one_letter_code
_entity_poly.pdbx_strand_id
1 'polypeptide(L)' 'MKERITVTIDKELLRWLDKNIDKKIFANRSHGFEYLIKRKIEKEKNA' A
#
# COMPACT_ATOMS: atom_id res chain seq x y z
N MET A 1 0.80 13.53 -11.78
CA MET A 1 1.45 14.19 -10.62
C MET A 1 1.22 13.32 -9.39
N LYS A 2 2.22 13.13 -8.52
CA LYS A 2 2.07 12.37 -7.27
C LYS A 2 2.41 13.28 -6.10
N GLU A 3 1.56 13.32 -5.08
CA GLU A 3 1.78 14.10 -3.87
C GLU A 3 2.47 13.25 -2.79
N ARG A 4 3.41 13.84 -2.05
CA ARG A 4 4.03 13.19 -0.89
C ARG A 4 3.19 13.48 0.34
N ILE A 5 2.76 12.42 1.01
CA ILE A 5 2.05 12.49 2.29
C ILE A 5 2.84 11.78 3.38
N THR A 6 2.65 12.21 4.62
CA THR A 6 3.13 11.53 5.82
C THR A 6 1.94 10.91 6.52
N VAL A 7 2.03 9.63 6.88
CA VAL A 7 0.95 8.89 7.55
C VAL A 7 1.48 8.16 8.76
N THR A 8 0.68 8.14 9.83
CA THR A 8 0.91 7.28 10.99
C THR A 8 0.08 6.02 10.80
N ILE A 9 0.73 4.86 10.83
CA ILE A 9 0.06 3.56 10.66
C ILE A 9 0.53 2.58 11.73
N ASP A 10 -0.28 1.55 11.98
CA ASP A 10 0.07 0.49 12.90
C ASP A 10 1.38 -0.23 12.48
N LYS A 11 2.18 -0.63 13.47
CA LYS A 11 3.49 -1.24 13.25
C LYS A 11 3.39 -2.60 12.55
N GLU A 12 2.36 -3.39 12.82
CA GLU A 12 2.16 -4.68 12.19
C GLU A 12 1.76 -4.52 10.72
N LEU A 13 0.92 -3.53 10.40
CA LEU A 13 0.59 -3.17 9.02
C LEU A 13 1.83 -2.71 8.25
N LEU A 14 2.67 -1.87 8.84
CA LEU A 14 3.93 -1.45 8.22
C LEU A 14 4.87 -2.63 7.97
N ARG A 15 5.02 -3.53 8.95
CA ARG A 15 5.83 -4.75 8.80
C ARG A 15 5.29 -5.67 7.71
N TRP A 16 3.98 -5.79 7.60
CA TRP A 16 3.37 -6.58 6.52
C TRP A 16 3.68 -5.96 5.16
N LEU A 17 3.57 -4.63 5.03
CA LEU A 17 3.91 -3.92 3.80
C LEU A 17 5.38 -4.14 3.40
N ASP A 18 6.29 -4.02 4.37
CA ASP A 18 7.73 -4.20 4.16
C ASP A 18 8.07 -5.62 3.68
N LYS A 19 7.48 -6.65 4.30
CA LYS A 19 7.65 -8.05 3.85
C LYS A 19 7.23 -8.27 2.40
N ASN A 20 6.23 -7.54 1.91
CA ASN A 20 5.79 -7.64 0.52
C ASN A 20 6.72 -6.89 -0.45
N ILE A 21 7.46 -5.88 0.03
CA ILE A 21 8.54 -5.25 -0.73
C ILE A 21 9.72 -6.23 -0.88
N ASP A 22 10.11 -6.91 0.20
CA ASP A 22 11.19 -7.91 0.17
C ASP A 22 10.88 -9.06 -0.80
N LYS A 23 9.61 -9.45 -0.87
CA LYS A 23 9.11 -10.45 -1.84
C LYS A 23 9.02 -9.93 -3.28
N LYS A 24 9.46 -8.69 -3.55
CA LYS A 24 9.37 -8.01 -4.85
C LYS A 24 7.94 -7.90 -5.40
N ILE A 25 6.92 -7.95 -4.53
CA ILE A 25 5.52 -7.71 -4.92
C ILE A 25 5.31 -6.20 -5.10
N PHE A 26 5.95 -5.38 -4.26
CA PHE A 26 5.91 -3.93 -4.35
C PHE A 26 7.32 -3.36 -4.56
N ALA A 27 7.43 -2.34 -5.42
CA ALA A 27 8.69 -1.64 -5.64
C ALA A 27 9.15 -0.83 -4.41
N ASN A 28 8.22 -0.29 -3.62
CA ASN A 28 8.47 0.46 -2.38
C ASN A 28 7.17 0.64 -1.58
N ARG A 29 7.26 1.27 -0.39
CA ARG A 29 6.11 1.52 0.49
C ARG A 29 5.02 2.35 -0.18
N SER A 30 5.38 3.41 -0.91
CA SER A 30 4.43 4.26 -1.61
C SER A 30 3.68 3.49 -2.70
N HIS A 31 4.37 2.66 -3.47
CA HIS A 31 3.76 1.80 -4.49
C HIS A 31 2.81 0.78 -3.87
N GLY A 32 3.23 0.11 -2.80
CA GLY A 32 2.38 -0.86 -2.11
C GLY A 32 1.14 -0.20 -1.49
N PHE A 33 1.30 0.97 -0.87
CA PHE A 33 0.18 1.74 -0.33
C PHE A 33 -0.80 2.17 -1.42
N GLU A 34 -0.30 2.73 -2.52
CA GLU A 34 -1.13 3.13 -3.69
C GLU A 34 -1.89 1.93 -4.28
N TYR A 35 -1.21 0.79 -4.44
CA TYR A 35 -1.82 -0.44 -4.97
C TYR A 35 -2.95 -0.95 -4.06
N LEU A 36 -2.73 -0.98 -2.75
CA LEU A 36 -3.72 -1.46 -1.78
C LEU A 36 -4.98 -0.59 -1.78
N ILE A 37 -4.82 0.73 -1.84
CA ILE A 37 -5.94 1.68 -1.94
C ILE A 37 -6.73 1.45 -3.24
N LYS A 38 -6.03 1.36 -4.38
CA LYS A 38 -6.68 1.08 -5.68
C LYS A 38 -7.49 -0.22 -5.64
N ARG A 39 -6.89 -1.29 -5.12
CA ARG A 39 -7.56 -2.60 -4.99
C ARG A 39 -8.79 -2.54 -4.09
N LYS A 40 -8.76 -1.75 -3.01
CA LYS A 40 -9.92 -1.56 -2.13
C LYS A 40 -11.05 -0.83 -2.84
N ILE A 41 -10.74 0.23 -3.59
CA ILE A 41 -11.71 0.99 -4.40
C ILE A 41 -12.34 0.08 -5.47
N GLU A 42 -11.54 -0.72 -6.18
CA GLU A 42 -12.06 -1.66 -7.19
C GLU A 42 -13.01 -2.69 -6.59
N LYS A 43 -12.70 -3.21 -5.40
CA LYS A 43 -13.61 -4.13 -4.69
C LYS A 43 -14.93 -3.47 -4.31
N GLU A 44 -14.93 -2.20 -3.95
CA GLU A 44 -16.16 -1.45 -3.62
C GLU A 44 -16.99 -1.11 -4.85
N LYS A 45 -16.35 -0.88 -6.00
CA LYS A 45 -17.07 -0.64 -7.27
C LYS A 45 -17.70 -1.89 -7.86
N ASN A 46 -17.13 -3.06 -7.55
CA ASN A 46 -17.57 -4.36 -8.06
C ASN A 46 -18.43 -5.13 -7.03
N ALA A 47 -18.81 -4.51 -5.93
CA ALA A 47 -19.70 -5.04 -4.89
C ALA A 47 -21.07 -4.34 -4.97
#